data_AF-A0A2G9TQ70-F1
#
_entry.id   AF-A0A2G9TQ70-F1
#
_cell.length_a   1.000
_cell.length_b   1.000
_cell.length_c   1.000
_cell.angle_alpha   90.00
_cell.angle_beta   90.00
_cell.angle_gamma   90.00
#
_symmetry.space_group_name_H-M   'P 1'
#
loop_
_entity.id
_entity.type
_entity.pdbx_description
1 polymer ?
#
loop_
_entity_poly.entity_id
_entity_poly.type
_entity_poly.pdbx_seq_one_letter_code
_entity_poly.pdbx_strand_id
1 'polypeptide(L)'
;VERVEVKDIRLPQQLTRAMAAEAEAAREARAKVVAAEGEQKASRALKEAADVIQANPVALQLRHLQALNSIAAEHNSTIVFPVPVEMFGAFMKKDN
;
A
#
# COMPACT_ATOMS: atom_id res chain seq x y z
N VAL A 1 54.64 -2.60 -9.03
CA VAL A 1 53.32 -2.83 -9.66
C VAL A 1 52.86 -1.49 -10.21
N GLU A 2 52.92 -1.30 -11.53
CA GLU A 2 52.43 -0.08 -12.18
C GLU A 2 50.90 -0.09 -12.18
N ARG A 3 50.31 0.96 -11.61
CA ARG A 3 48.86 1.18 -11.56
C ARG A 3 48.45 1.83 -12.87
N VAL A 4 47.68 1.13 -13.69
CA VAL A 4 47.08 1.68 -14.90
C VAL A 4 45.73 2.28 -14.54
N GLU A 5 45.62 3.61 -14.56
CA GLU A 5 44.36 4.34 -14.39
C GLU A 5 43.82 4.77 -15.75
N VAL A 6 42.59 4.35 -16.06
CA VAL A 6 41.87 4.80 -17.25
C VAL A 6 41.42 6.23 -17.00
N LYS A 7 42.00 7.19 -17.71
CA LYS A 7 41.78 8.63 -17.46
C LYS A 7 40.57 9.21 -18.16
N ASP A 8 40.31 8.86 -19.42
CA ASP A 8 39.21 9.45 -20.19
C ASP A 8 38.69 8.47 -21.24
N ILE A 9 37.40 8.12 -21.13
CA ILE A 9 36.66 7.38 -22.15
C ILE A 9 35.71 8.36 -22.82
N ARG A 10 35.92 8.63 -24.11
CA ARG A 10 35.03 9.49 -24.91
C ARG A 10 34.14 8.63 -25.78
N LEU A 11 32.87 8.54 -25.39
CA LEU A 11 31.85 7.85 -26.16
C LEU A 11 31.32 8.79 -27.26
N PRO A 12 31.09 8.29 -28.49
CA PRO A 12 30.37 9.02 -29.52
C PRO A 12 28.99 9.45 -29.03
N GLN A 13 28.58 10.68 -29.33
CA GLN A 13 27.34 11.28 -28.81
C GLN A 13 26.08 10.46 -29.15
N GLN A 14 26.06 9.76 -30.28
CA GLN A 14 24.98 8.85 -30.66
C GLN A 14 24.89 7.62 -29.74
N LEU A 15 26.03 7.01 -29.39
CA LEU A 15 26.07 5.85 -28.48
C LEU A 15 25.67 6.25 -27.06
N THR A 16 26.11 7.40 -26.57
CA THR A 16 25.71 7.90 -25.25
C THR A 16 24.19 8.08 -25.15
N ARG A 17 23.55 8.60 -26.21
CA ARG A 17 22.09 8.76 -26.26
C ARG A 17 21.35 7.41 -26.31
N ALA A 18 21.81 6.50 -27.16
CA ALA A 18 21.20 5.16 -27.26
C ALA A 18 21.33 4.39 -25.93
N MET A 19 22.50 4.45 -25.30
CA MET A 19 22.77 3.81 -24.01
C MET A 19 21.95 4.43 -22.87
N ALA A 20 21.77 5.76 -22.86
CA ALA A 20 20.89 6.42 -21.90
C ALA A 20 19.43 5.99 -22.05
N ALA A 21 18.92 5.93 -23.30
CA ALA A 21 17.56 5.49 -23.57
C ALA A 21 17.32 4.02 -23.17
N GLU A 22 18.28 3.13 -23.46
CA GLU A 22 18.21 1.73 -23.04
C GLU A 22 18.26 1.59 -21.51
N ALA A 23 19.15 2.33 -20.84
CA ALA A 23 19.27 2.32 -19.38
C ALA A 23 17.97 2.81 -18.71
N GLU A 24 17.33 3.84 -19.27
CA GLU A 24 16.06 4.36 -18.76
C GLU A 24 14.93 3.35 -18.95
N ALA A 25 14.80 2.76 -20.14
CA ALA A 25 13.81 1.71 -20.41
C ALA A 25 14.00 0.49 -19.49
N ALA A 26 15.25 0.05 -19.29
CA ALA A 26 15.57 -1.05 -18.39
C ALA A 26 15.24 -0.70 -16.92
N ARG A 27 15.47 0.54 -16.50
CA ARG A 27 15.13 1.02 -15.16
C ARG A 27 13.61 1.05 -14.95
N GLU A 28 12.86 1.57 -15.91
CA GLU A 28 11.40 1.60 -15.84
C GLU A 28 10.80 0.21 -15.82
N ALA A 29 11.30 -0.70 -16.68
CA ALA A 29 10.84 -2.08 -16.70
C ALA A 29 11.06 -2.77 -15.34
N ARG A 30 12.25 -2.60 -14.74
CA ARG A 30 12.54 -3.13 -13.40
C ARG A 30 11.65 -2.51 -12.34
N ALA A 31 11.41 -1.20 -12.38
CA ALA A 31 10.52 -0.53 -11.44
C ALA A 31 9.10 -1.11 -11.48
N LYS A 32 8.57 -1.38 -12.68
CA LYS A 32 7.25 -2.01 -12.86
C LYS A 32 7.19 -3.43 -12.28
N VAL A 33 8.24 -4.23 -12.49
CA VAL A 33 8.31 -5.59 -11.92
C VAL A 33 8.33 -5.52 -10.39
N VAL A 34 9.16 -4.67 -9.81
CA VAL A 34 9.23 -4.50 -8.35
C VAL A 34 7.89 -4.02 -7.77
N ALA A 35 7.23 -3.07 -8.44
CA ALA A 35 5.91 -2.60 -8.03
C ALA A 35 4.87 -3.74 -8.05
N ALA A 36 4.81 -4.52 -9.14
CA ALA A 36 3.88 -5.65 -9.28
C ALA A 36 4.15 -6.75 -8.24
N GLU A 37 5.42 -7.07 -7.95
CA GLU A 37 5.78 -8.02 -6.91
C GLU A 37 5.42 -7.50 -5.51
N GLY A 38 5.64 -6.21 -5.27
CA GLY A 38 5.26 -5.54 -4.02
C GLY A 38 3.75 -5.57 -3.80
N GLU A 39 2.98 -5.28 -4.84
CA GLU A 39 1.53 -5.35 -4.83
C GLU A 39 1.04 -6.77 -4.57
N GLN A 40 1.60 -7.78 -5.25
CA GLN A 40 1.23 -9.18 -5.02
C GLN A 40 1.50 -9.61 -3.57
N LYS A 41 2.64 -9.21 -2.99
CA LYS A 41 2.97 -9.51 -1.58
C LYS A 41 2.00 -8.81 -0.63
N ALA A 42 1.70 -7.53 -0.88
CA ALA A 42 0.73 -6.77 -0.10
C ALA A 42 -0.67 -7.40 -0.17
N SER A 43 -1.15 -7.78 -1.35
CA SER A 43 -2.45 -8.44 -1.51
C SER A 43 -2.54 -9.76 -0.75
N ARG A 44 -1.47 -10.57 -0.75
CA ARG A 44 -1.43 -11.83 0.02
C ARG A 44 -1.51 -11.57 1.52
N ALA A 45 -0.72 -10.63 2.04
CA ALA A 45 -0.76 -10.26 3.45
C ALA A 45 -2.14 -9.70 3.86
N LEU A 46 -2.75 -8.88 3.01
CA LEU A 46 -4.10 -8.35 3.26
C LEU A 46 -5.16 -9.45 3.25
N LYS A 47 -5.04 -10.44 2.35
CA LYS A 47 -5.92 -11.62 2.34
C LYS A 47 -5.81 -12.40 3.64
N GLU A 48 -4.58 -12.73 4.07
CA GLU A 48 -4.35 -13.46 5.32
C GLU A 48 -4.92 -12.69 6.52
N ALA A 49 -4.72 -11.37 6.57
CA ALA A 49 -5.33 -10.53 7.60
C ALA A 49 -6.86 -10.56 7.55
N ALA A 50 -7.46 -10.54 6.36
CA ALA A 50 -8.91 -10.63 6.21
C ALA A 50 -9.45 -12.00 6.66
N ASP A 51 -8.78 -13.09 6.31
CA ASP A 51 -9.15 -14.45 6.72
C ASP A 51 -9.11 -14.59 8.26
N VAL A 52 -8.09 -14.00 8.91
CA VAL A 52 -7.97 -13.96 10.38
C VAL A 52 -9.09 -13.13 11.01
N ILE A 53 -9.43 -11.97 10.43
CA ILE A 53 -10.53 -11.12 10.91
C ILE A 53 -11.88 -11.84 10.76
N GLN A 54 -12.08 -12.56 9.65
CA GLN A 54 -13.30 -13.32 9.43
C GLN A 54 -13.46 -14.45 10.45
N ALA A 55 -12.36 -15.13 10.81
CA ALA A 55 -12.38 -16.19 11.82
C ALA A 55 -12.75 -15.67 13.22
N ASN A 56 -12.52 -14.39 13.52
CA ASN A 56 -12.87 -13.78 14.80
C ASN A 56 -13.61 -12.43 14.62
N PRO A 57 -14.96 -12.41 14.65
CA PRO A 57 -15.73 -11.19 14.41
C PRO A 57 -15.45 -10.07 15.43
N VAL A 58 -14.96 -10.39 16.64
CA VAL A 58 -14.55 -9.38 17.63
C VAL A 58 -13.33 -8.58 17.15
N ALA A 59 -12.48 -9.15 16.29
CA ALA A 59 -11.31 -8.47 15.74
C ALA A 59 -11.69 -7.26 14.89
N LEU A 60 -12.79 -7.34 14.13
CA LEU A 60 -13.29 -6.21 13.33
C LEU A 60 -13.75 -5.07 14.24
N GLN A 61 -14.45 -5.39 15.33
CA GLN A 61 -14.90 -4.41 16.31
C GLN A 61 -13.72 -3.71 17.02
N LEU A 62 -12.67 -4.45 17.39
CA LEU A 62 -11.45 -3.87 17.97
C LEU A 62 -10.75 -2.92 16.99
N ARG A 63 -10.67 -3.30 15.71
CA ARG A 63 -10.10 -2.44 14.65
C ARG A 63 -10.92 -1.16 14.44
N HIS A 64 -12.25 -1.24 14.54
CA HIS A 64 -13.11 -0.05 14.54
C HIS A 64 -12.79 0.89 15.71
N LEU A 65 -12.66 0.36 16.93
CA LEU A 65 -12.30 1.16 18.11
C LEU A 65 -10.91 1.79 17.97
N GLN A 66 -9.93 1.07 17.42
CA GLN A 66 -8.60 1.62 17.13
C GLN A 66 -8.65 2.76 16.10
N ALA A 67 -9.42 2.59 15.02
CA ALA A 67 -9.60 3.64 14.03
C ALA A 67 -10.27 4.89 14.64
N LEU A 68 -11.28 4.70 15.49
CA LEU A 68 -11.92 5.79 16.23
C LEU A 68 -10.92 6.52 17.13
N ASN A 69 -10.08 5.80 17.85
CA ASN A 69 -9.04 6.40 18.69
C ASN A 69 -8.04 7.21 17.87
N SER A 70 -7.65 6.71 16.69
CA SER A 70 -6.77 7.43 15.76
C SER A 70 -7.41 8.72 15.25
N ILE A 71 -8.70 8.68 14.88
CA ILE A 71 -9.43 9.86 14.37
C ILE A 71 -9.66 10.88 15.49
N ALA A 72 -9.99 10.42 16.70
CA ALA A 72 -10.20 11.28 17.86
C ALA A 72 -8.92 12.04 18.27
N ALA A 73 -7.75 11.43 18.07
CA ALA A 73 -6.46 12.08 18.31
C ALA A 73 -6.18 13.26 17.37
N GLU A 74 -6.78 13.29 16.17
CA GLU A 74 -6.62 14.36 15.18
C GLU A 74 -7.60 15.55 15.37
N HIS A 75 -8.25 15.66 16.55
CA HIS A 75 -9.19 16.76 16.88
C HIS A 75 -10.40 16.92 15.94
N ASN A 76 -10.86 15.83 15.32
CA ASN A 76 -12.02 15.88 14.43
C ASN A 76 -13.33 15.69 15.21
N SER A 77 -14.09 16.78 15.44
CA SER A 77 -15.31 16.78 16.28
C SER A 77 -16.54 16.09 15.66
N THR A 78 -16.47 15.60 14.42
CA THR A 78 -17.57 14.85 13.79
C THR A 78 -17.06 13.54 13.19
N ILE A 79 -17.51 12.42 13.74
CA ILE A 79 -17.14 11.08 13.27
C ILE A 79 -18.35 10.45 12.58
N VAL A 80 -18.24 10.20 11.27
CA VAL A 80 -19.24 9.42 10.53
C VAL A 80 -18.98 7.95 10.79
N PHE A 81 -19.74 7.39 11.75
CA PHE A 81 -19.60 6.00 12.15
C PHE A 81 -20.68 5.14 11.48
N PRO A 82 -20.32 4.21 10.57
CA PRO A 82 -21.29 3.30 9.98
C PRO A 82 -21.68 2.25 11.01
N VAL A 83 -22.91 2.34 11.52
CA VAL A 83 -23.48 1.33 12.41
C VAL A 83 -24.31 0.35 11.55
N PRO A 84 -24.16 -0.98 11.74
CA PRO A 84 -24.98 -1.96 11.05
C PRO A 84 -26.48 -1.72 11.26
N VAL A 85 -27.27 -1.81 10.18
CA VAL A 85 -28.73 -1.57 10.20
C VAL A 85 -29.46 -2.50 11.18
N GLU A 86 -28.89 -3.69 11.42
CA GLU A 86 -29.37 -4.69 12.35
C GLU A 86 -29.38 -4.18 13.80
N MET A 87 -28.46 -3.27 14.17
CA MET A 87 -28.44 -2.65 15.49
C MET A 87 -29.60 -1.67 15.69
N PHE A 88 -30.11 -1.07 14.60
CA PHE A 88 -31.30 -0.21 14.65
C PHE A 88 -32.61 -1.00 14.70
N GLY A 89 -32.59 -2.29 14.35
CA GLY A 89 -33.76 -3.18 14.48
C GLY A 89 -34.27 -3.31 15.91
N ALA A 90 -33.41 -3.17 16.91
CA ALA A 90 -33.80 -3.12 18.32
C ALA A 90 -34.56 -1.84 18.70
N PHE A 91 -34.32 -0.74 17.99
CA PHE A 91 -34.97 0.56 18.21
C PHE A 91 -36.25 0.73 17.37
N MET A 92 -36.39 0.01 16.25
CA MET A 92 -37.59 0.04 15.38
C MET A 92 -38.71 -0.93 15.80
N LYS A 93 -38.50 -1.82 16.79
CA LYS A 93 -39.50 -2.83 17.19
C LYS A 93 -40.51 -2.34 18.24
N LYS A 94 -40.89 -1.06 18.23
CA LYS A 94 -41.92 -0.54 19.13
C LYS A 94 -42.77 0.52 18.46
N ASP A 95 -43.60 0.09 17.51
CA ASP A 95 -44.83 0.77 17.15
C ASP A 95 -45.87 -0.31 16.81
N ASN A 96 -46.72 -0.61 17.79
CA ASN A 96 -47.99 -1.34 17.63
C ASN A 96 -49.08 -0.48 18.26
#